data_AF-A0A833LU38-F1
#
_entry.id   AF-A0A833LU38-F1
#
_cell.length_a   1.000
_cell.length_b   1.000
_cell.length_c   1.000
_cell.angle_alpha   90.00
_cell.angle_beta   90.00
_cell.angle_gamma   90.00
#
_symmetry.space_group_name_H-M   'P 1'
#
loop_
_entity.id
_entity.type
_entity.pdbx_description
1 polymer ?
#
loop_
_entity_poly.entity_id
_entity_poly.type
_entity_poly.pdbx_seq_one_letter_code
_entity_poly.pdbx_strand_id
1 'polypeptide(L)'
;MNARTAPNIFVREGDGISTLVVEGDWTAMSIAGLSGHVLSPSNLSFSSDFGNLGRIDSAGALAILTLAPNAAFTADLPANLADLFALVGSAMADRDVPPIKTPPFHVRLGQKVYRAVQEIGASARFLGQLEVALMKSLAHPKRMRLIALASSIQKAGFDALPLIAIMTFFIGAVVALIGSDLLKTLGASELVVELVGISVLREFGVLIPAILLAGRSASTFAAQIGAMRMNQETQAMKVMGGLLPVWWTPR
;
A
#
# COMPACT_ATOMS: atom_id res chain seq x y z
N MET A 1 -12.44 -6.61 -35.31
CA MET A 1 -11.65 -6.24 -34.12
C MET A 1 -10.25 -6.80 -34.34
N ASN A 2 -9.31 -5.98 -34.83
CA ASN A 2 -7.95 -6.44 -35.11
C ASN A 2 -7.20 -6.65 -33.79
N ALA A 3 -6.54 -7.79 -33.64
CA ALA A 3 -5.76 -8.13 -32.46
C ALA A 3 -4.68 -7.06 -32.21
N ARG A 4 -4.62 -6.52 -30.98
CA ARG A 4 -3.55 -5.60 -30.57
C ARG A 4 -2.25 -6.38 -30.48
N THR A 5 -1.22 -5.95 -31.20
CA THR A 5 0.07 -6.63 -31.22
C THR A 5 0.98 -5.98 -30.18
N ALA A 6 1.65 -6.78 -29.35
CA ALA A 6 2.53 -6.25 -28.31
C ALA A 6 3.70 -5.45 -28.93
N PRO A 7 4.07 -4.29 -28.36
CA PRO A 7 5.20 -3.52 -28.85
C PRO A 7 6.49 -4.31 -28.64
N ASN A 8 7.31 -4.40 -29.68
CA ASN A 8 8.61 -5.07 -29.63
C ASN A 8 9.68 -4.21 -30.32
N ILE A 9 10.87 -4.20 -29.76
CA ILE A 9 12.03 -3.47 -30.30
C ILE A 9 13.28 -4.34 -30.15
N PHE A 10 13.96 -4.59 -31.26
CA PHE A 10 15.18 -5.38 -31.28
C PHE A 10 16.13 -4.89 -32.38
N VAL A 11 17.40 -5.23 -32.23
CA VAL A 11 18.44 -4.94 -33.22
C VAL A 11 18.67 -6.19 -34.06
N ARG A 12 18.62 -6.05 -35.38
CA ARG A 12 19.00 -7.08 -36.35
C ARG A 12 20.34 -6.69 -36.97
N GLU A 13 21.37 -7.51 -36.80
CA GLU A 13 22.66 -7.33 -37.46
C GLU A 13 22.70 -8.12 -38.78
N GLY A 14 23.03 -7.45 -39.89
CA GLY A 14 23.21 -8.09 -41.21
C GLY A 14 24.14 -7.26 -42.10
N ASP A 15 25.01 -7.92 -42.88
CA ASP A 15 25.95 -7.30 -43.83
C ASP A 15 26.69 -6.05 -43.32
N GLY A 16 27.12 -6.06 -42.05
CA GLY A 16 27.88 -4.95 -41.44
C GLY A 16 27.05 -3.72 -41.06
N ILE A 17 25.72 -3.78 -41.18
CA ILE A 17 24.78 -2.73 -40.76
C ILE A 17 23.88 -3.28 -39.65
N SER A 18 23.85 -2.58 -38.52
CA SER A 18 22.90 -2.85 -37.44
C SER A 18 21.59 -2.11 -37.74
N THR A 19 20.48 -2.83 -37.86
CA THR A 19 19.15 -2.27 -38.15
C THR A 19 18.27 -2.38 -36.90
N LEU A 20 17.70 -1.27 -36.46
CA LEU A 20 16.70 -1.23 -35.39
C LEU A 20 15.32 -1.55 -35.99
N VAL A 21 14.73 -2.65 -35.54
CA VAL A 21 13.40 -3.08 -35.99
C VAL A 21 12.39 -2.75 -34.90
N VAL A 22 11.35 -1.99 -35.26
CA VAL A 22 10.26 -1.60 -34.36
C VAL A 22 8.95 -2.22 -34.86
N GLU A 23 8.35 -3.08 -34.05
CA GLU A 23 7.15 -3.84 -34.43
C GLU A 23 6.00 -3.65 -33.43
N GLY A 24 4.77 -3.84 -33.90
CA GLY A 24 3.57 -3.85 -33.06
C GLY A 24 2.96 -2.48 -32.77
N ASP A 25 2.01 -2.41 -31.83
CA ASP A 25 1.30 -1.17 -31.49
C ASP A 25 2.06 -0.40 -30.39
N TRP A 26 2.48 0.83 -30.70
CA TRP A 26 3.21 1.76 -29.84
C TRP A 26 2.31 2.90 -29.37
N THR A 27 1.42 2.60 -28.42
CA THR A 27 0.49 3.55 -27.81
C THR A 27 0.73 3.67 -26.31
N ALA A 28 0.29 4.75 -25.67
CA ALA A 28 0.40 4.94 -24.22
C ALA A 28 -0.15 3.73 -23.42
N MET A 29 -1.22 3.08 -23.91
CA MET A 29 -1.79 1.89 -23.27
C MET A 29 -0.97 0.61 -23.47
N SER A 30 -0.30 0.44 -24.61
CA SER A 30 0.52 -0.75 -24.86
C SER A 30 1.91 -0.65 -24.24
N ILE A 31 2.47 0.56 -24.15
CA ILE A 31 3.75 0.83 -23.50
C ILE A 31 3.67 0.68 -21.99
N ALA A 32 2.51 0.98 -21.38
CA ALA A 32 2.30 0.77 -19.94
C ALA A 32 2.51 -0.70 -19.48
N GLY A 33 2.46 -1.67 -20.42
CA GLY A 33 2.75 -3.08 -20.17
C GLY A 33 4.21 -3.51 -20.40
N LEU A 34 5.08 -2.65 -20.95
CA LEU A 34 6.48 -2.95 -21.20
C LEU A 34 7.26 -2.99 -19.88
N SER A 35 7.54 -4.20 -19.42
CA SER A 35 8.29 -4.46 -18.19
C SER A 35 9.80 -4.36 -18.45
N GLY A 36 10.39 -3.20 -18.17
CA GLY A 36 11.78 -3.04 -17.72
C GLY A 36 12.94 -3.43 -18.65
N HIS A 37 12.71 -3.90 -19.88
CA HIS A 37 13.78 -4.15 -20.84
C HIS A 37 14.10 -2.88 -21.61
N VAL A 38 14.69 -1.91 -20.91
CA VAL A 38 15.28 -0.73 -21.53
C VAL A 38 16.54 -1.19 -22.23
N LEU A 39 16.53 -1.18 -23.57
CA LEU A 39 17.74 -1.33 -24.36
C LEU A 39 18.73 -0.25 -23.88
N SER A 40 19.89 -0.67 -23.36
CA SER A 40 20.96 0.27 -23.05
C SER A 40 21.31 1.05 -24.32
N PRO A 41 21.50 2.38 -24.24
CA PRO A 41 21.87 3.18 -25.40
C PRO A 41 23.25 2.75 -25.89
N SER A 42 23.28 1.91 -26.93
CA SER A 42 24.49 1.60 -27.68
C SER A 42 24.79 2.78 -28.61
N ASN A 43 26.03 3.26 -28.63
CA ASN A 43 26.52 4.33 -29.52
C ASN A 43 26.59 3.91 -31.01
N LEU A 44 25.74 2.98 -31.44
CA LEU A 44 25.71 2.48 -32.79
C LEU A 44 24.69 3.30 -33.59
N SER A 45 25.13 3.83 -34.73
CA SER A 45 24.25 4.42 -35.72
C SER A 45 23.47 3.29 -36.41
N PHE A 46 22.17 3.18 -36.08
CA PHE A 46 21.28 2.17 -36.62
C PHE A 46 20.52 2.70 -37.83
N SER A 47 20.31 1.85 -38.84
CA SER A 47 19.25 2.04 -39.83
C SER A 47 17.91 1.62 -39.20
N SER A 48 16.81 2.35 -39.42
CA SER A 48 15.51 2.06 -38.79
C SER A 48 14.53 1.39 -39.74
N ASP A 49 13.95 0.25 -39.35
CA ASP A 49 12.89 -0.46 -40.08
C ASP A 49 11.56 -0.39 -39.31
N PHE A 50 10.54 0.17 -39.97
CA PHE A 50 9.18 0.34 -39.45
C PHE A 50 8.13 -0.46 -40.24
N GLY A 51 8.53 -1.41 -41.09
CA GLY A 51 7.64 -2.12 -42.02
C GLY A 51 6.48 -2.86 -41.35
N ASN A 52 6.61 -3.22 -40.06
CA ASN A 52 5.59 -3.93 -39.29
C ASN A 52 5.11 -3.12 -38.06
N LEU A 53 5.22 -1.80 -38.15
CA LEU A 53 4.69 -0.90 -37.13
C LEU A 53 3.15 -0.83 -37.23
N GLY A 54 2.50 -1.09 -36.12
CA GLY A 54 1.06 -0.90 -35.97
C GLY A 54 0.70 0.56 -35.69
N ARG A 55 -0.15 0.79 -34.69
CA ARG A 55 -0.58 2.14 -34.29
C ARG A 55 0.48 2.82 -33.44
N ILE A 56 0.77 4.08 -33.71
CA ILE A 56 1.70 4.91 -32.92
C ILE A 56 1.01 6.18 -32.42
N ASP A 57 1.31 6.60 -31.18
CA ASP A 57 0.92 7.90 -30.62
C ASP A 57 2.12 8.71 -30.10
N SER A 58 1.88 9.90 -29.55
CA SER A 58 2.94 10.77 -29.03
C SER A 58 3.75 10.13 -27.89
N ALA A 59 3.15 9.25 -27.09
CA ALA A 59 3.86 8.52 -26.03
C ALA A 59 4.74 7.40 -26.63
N GLY A 60 4.23 6.72 -27.67
CA GLY A 60 4.99 5.80 -28.52
C GLY A 60 6.22 6.42 -29.14
N ALA A 61 6.05 7.57 -29.79
CA ALA A 61 7.18 8.27 -30.39
C ALA A 61 8.21 8.74 -29.37
N LEU A 62 7.75 9.28 -28.24
CA LEU A 62 8.65 9.69 -27.15
C LEU A 62 9.46 8.48 -26.67
N ALA A 63 8.82 7.33 -26.48
CA ALA A 63 9.50 6.11 -26.05
C ALA A 63 10.58 5.66 -27.06
N ILE A 64 10.27 5.62 -28.35
CA ILE A 64 11.22 5.24 -29.41
C ILE A 64 12.40 6.22 -29.46
N LEU A 65 12.13 7.54 -29.44
CA LEU A 65 13.17 8.57 -29.45
C LEU A 65 14.06 8.54 -28.19
N THR A 66 13.51 8.18 -27.03
CA THR A 66 14.32 7.99 -25.80
C THR A 66 15.17 6.72 -25.82
N LEU A 67 14.72 5.66 -26.49
CA LEU A 67 15.43 4.38 -26.56
C LEU A 67 16.53 4.37 -27.63
N ALA A 68 16.35 5.12 -28.71
CA ALA A 68 17.28 5.16 -29.84
C ALA A 68 17.58 6.62 -30.27
N PRO A 69 18.25 7.43 -29.42
CA PRO A 69 18.46 8.86 -29.67
C PRO A 69 19.35 9.16 -30.89
N ASN A 70 20.19 8.21 -31.30
CA ASN A 70 21.15 8.34 -32.41
C ASN A 70 20.74 7.54 -33.66
N ALA A 71 19.54 6.93 -33.67
CA ALA A 71 19.06 6.23 -34.85
C ALA A 71 18.77 7.24 -35.97
N ALA A 72 19.42 7.07 -37.12
CA ALA A 72 19.10 7.86 -38.29
C ALA A 72 17.82 7.27 -38.88
N PHE A 73 16.69 7.99 -38.74
CA PHE A 73 15.41 7.59 -39.31
C PHE A 73 15.44 7.80 -40.84
N THR A 74 16.18 6.96 -41.57
CA THR A 74 16.44 7.15 -43.01
C THR A 74 15.43 6.41 -43.90
N ALA A 75 14.73 7.22 -44.69
CA ALA A 75 14.38 7.06 -46.11
C ALA A 75 13.04 6.44 -46.54
N ASP A 76 12.25 5.76 -45.69
CA ASP A 76 10.96 5.22 -46.14
C ASP A 76 9.81 5.34 -45.12
N LEU A 77 9.86 6.38 -44.28
CA LEU A 77 8.78 6.65 -43.34
C LEU A 77 7.57 7.31 -44.04
N PRO A 78 6.34 6.85 -43.76
CA PRO A 78 5.12 7.57 -44.11
C PRO A 78 5.17 9.01 -43.58
N ALA A 79 4.71 9.98 -44.38
CA ALA A 79 4.80 11.42 -44.06
C ALA A 79 4.20 11.77 -42.68
N ASN A 80 3.07 11.17 -42.32
CA ASN A 80 2.41 11.37 -41.03
C ASN A 80 3.24 10.93 -39.81
N LEU A 81 4.13 9.96 -40.01
CA LEU A 81 4.98 9.39 -38.98
C LEU A 81 6.26 10.22 -38.82
N ALA A 82 6.81 10.69 -39.94
CA ALA A 82 7.90 11.67 -39.95
C ALA A 82 7.51 12.97 -39.23
N ASP A 83 6.30 13.50 -39.50
CA ASP A 83 5.78 14.70 -38.84
C ASP A 83 5.64 14.52 -37.32
N LEU A 84 5.14 13.35 -36.89
CA LEU A 84 4.96 13.02 -35.48
C LEU A 84 6.31 12.90 -34.76
N PHE A 85 7.31 12.25 -35.36
CA PHE A 85 8.66 12.19 -34.78
C PHE A 85 9.35 13.54 -34.75
N ALA A 86 9.19 14.37 -35.78
CA ALA A 86 9.73 15.73 -35.81
C ALA A 86 9.09 16.62 -34.72
N LEU A 87 7.77 16.51 -34.53
CA LEU A 87 7.03 17.24 -33.50
C LEU A 87 7.44 16.81 -32.08
N VAL A 88 7.55 15.51 -31.83
CA VAL A 88 7.97 15.01 -30.51
C VAL A 88 9.46 15.30 -30.27
N GLY A 89 10.31 15.13 -31.28
CA GLY A 89 11.74 15.40 -31.20
C GLY A 89 12.05 16.87 -30.92
N SER A 90 11.36 17.81 -31.58
CA SER A 90 11.47 19.24 -31.27
C SER A 90 10.97 19.57 -29.86
N ALA A 91 9.88 18.96 -29.42
CA ALA A 91 9.38 19.10 -28.04
C ALA A 91 10.30 18.47 -26.98
N MET A 92 11.12 17.48 -27.34
CA MET A 92 12.16 16.90 -26.48
C MET A 92 13.41 17.77 -26.42
N ALA A 93 13.83 18.35 -27.55
CA ALA A 93 15.01 19.21 -27.62
C ALA A 93 14.88 20.48 -26.75
N ASP A 94 13.65 20.96 -26.57
CA ASP A 94 13.33 22.12 -25.72
C ASP A 94 13.16 21.77 -24.23
N ARG A 95 13.22 20.48 -23.87
CA ARG A 95 13.19 20.05 -22.46
C ARG A 95 14.59 19.94 -21.90
N ASP A 96 15.06 21.04 -21.33
CA ASP A 96 16.08 21.00 -20.29
C ASP A 96 15.44 20.36 -19.04
N VAL A 97 15.37 19.02 -18.99
CA VAL A 97 14.84 18.29 -17.83
C VAL A 97 15.89 18.41 -16.73
N PRO A 98 15.66 19.22 -15.67
CA PRO A 98 16.63 19.31 -14.60
C PRO A 98 16.83 17.91 -14.02
N PRO A 99 18.09 17.47 -13.79
CA PRO A 99 18.36 16.15 -13.24
C PRO A 99 17.55 15.99 -11.95
N ILE A 100 16.85 14.86 -11.80
CA ILE A 100 16.09 14.55 -10.60
C ILE A 100 17.08 14.48 -9.43
N LYS A 101 17.27 15.59 -8.73
CA LYS A 101 18.12 15.64 -7.54
C LYS A 101 17.42 14.82 -6.47
N THR A 102 18.00 13.66 -6.14
CA THR A 102 17.54 12.93 -4.97
C THR A 102 17.71 13.85 -3.76
N PRO A 103 16.64 14.12 -2.99
CA PRO A 103 16.74 15.04 -1.88
C PRO A 103 17.82 14.53 -0.90
N PRO A 104 18.66 15.42 -0.36
CA PRO A 104 19.63 15.06 0.68
C PRO A 104 18.96 14.30 1.83
N PHE A 105 19.74 13.51 2.57
CA PHE A 105 19.23 12.73 3.69
C PHE A 105 18.33 13.53 4.66
N HIS A 106 18.75 14.75 5.04
CA HIS A 106 17.98 15.60 5.95
C HIS A 106 16.62 16.03 5.37
N VAL A 107 16.54 16.30 4.06
CA VAL A 107 15.27 16.64 3.39
C VAL A 107 14.35 15.41 3.35
N ARG A 108 14.88 14.23 3.06
CA ARG A 108 14.10 12.97 3.09
C ARG A 108 13.57 12.66 4.48
N LEU A 109 14.42 12.84 5.49
CA LEU A 109 14.02 12.66 6.89
C LEU A 109 12.94 13.68 7.27
N GLY A 110 13.14 14.96 6.94
CA GLY A 110 12.16 16.02 7.16
C GLY A 110 10.82 15.74 6.48
N GLN A 111 10.83 15.24 5.24
CA GLN A 111 9.61 14.82 4.54
C GLN A 111 8.89 13.66 5.23
N LYS A 112 9.62 12.65 5.74
CA LYS A 112 9.05 11.54 6.50
C LYS A 112 8.43 12.02 7.82
N VAL A 113 9.16 12.85 8.56
CA VAL A 113 8.68 13.42 9.84
C VAL A 113 7.44 14.27 9.60
N TYR A 114 7.46 15.15 8.59
CA TYR A 114 6.32 15.98 8.24
C TYR A 114 5.07 15.14 7.90
N ARG A 115 5.24 14.09 7.09
CA ARG A 115 4.15 13.16 6.77
C ARG A 115 3.63 12.43 8.02
N ALA A 116 4.53 11.95 8.88
CA ALA A 116 4.14 11.29 10.14
C ALA A 116 3.34 12.22 11.05
N VAL A 117 3.75 13.48 11.19
CA VAL A 117 3.00 14.49 11.97
C VAL A 117 1.62 14.75 11.35
N GLN A 118 1.53 14.84 10.03
CA GLN A 118 0.24 14.98 9.34
C GLN A 118 -0.68 13.76 9.56
N GLU A 119 -0.13 12.54 9.51
CA GLU A 119 -0.86 11.30 9.77
C GLU A 119 -1.33 11.19 11.22
N ILE A 120 -0.49 11.59 12.18
CA ILE A 120 -0.87 11.69 13.60
C ILE A 120 -2.00 12.70 13.76
N GLY A 121 -1.90 13.87 13.14
CA GLY A 121 -2.95 14.88 13.17
C GLY A 121 -4.27 14.39 12.55
N ALA A 122 -4.20 13.63 11.45
CA ALA A 122 -5.37 12.99 10.86
C ALA A 122 -5.99 11.92 11.77
N SER A 123 -5.16 11.10 12.40
CA SER A 123 -5.57 10.07 13.35
C SER A 123 -6.22 10.67 14.60
N ALA A 124 -5.69 11.78 15.12
CA ALA A 124 -6.26 12.50 16.25
C ALA A 124 -7.65 13.10 15.90
N ARG A 125 -7.81 13.68 14.70
CA ARG A 125 -9.13 14.15 14.23
C ARG A 125 -10.13 13.01 14.12
N PHE A 126 -9.71 11.87 13.56
CA PHE A 126 -10.55 10.68 13.46
C PHE A 126 -10.96 10.17 14.85
N LEU A 127 -10.02 10.11 15.79
CA LEU A 127 -10.28 9.68 17.16
C LEU A 127 -11.27 10.62 17.86
N GLY A 128 -11.11 11.94 17.72
CA GLY A 128 -12.06 12.91 18.26
C GLY A 128 -13.46 12.79 17.64
N GLN A 129 -13.56 12.51 16.34
CA GLN A 129 -14.86 12.24 15.70
C GLN A 129 -15.50 10.95 16.23
N LEU A 130 -14.71 9.90 16.41
CA LEU A 130 -15.15 8.63 16.98
C LEU A 130 -15.67 8.82 18.41
N GLU A 131 -14.92 9.56 19.24
CA GLU A 131 -15.30 9.87 20.62
C GLU A 131 -16.62 10.65 20.68
N VAL A 132 -16.76 11.72 19.89
CA VAL A 132 -18.02 12.48 19.81
C VAL A 132 -19.19 11.63 19.32
N ALA A 133 -18.95 10.75 18.34
CA ALA A 133 -19.97 9.82 17.85
C ALA A 133 -20.39 8.80 18.92
N LEU A 134 -19.42 8.26 19.67
CA LEU A 134 -19.67 7.36 20.80
C LEU A 134 -20.47 8.06 21.89
N MET A 135 -20.07 9.27 22.31
CA MET A 135 -20.79 10.05 23.32
C MET A 135 -22.24 10.33 22.90
N LYS A 136 -22.47 10.74 21.64
CA LYS A 136 -23.83 10.96 21.11
C LYS A 136 -24.67 9.69 21.08
N SER A 137 -24.05 8.57 20.72
CA SER A 137 -24.68 7.25 20.70
C SER A 137 -25.09 6.81 22.12
N LEU A 138 -24.20 6.98 23.09
CA LEU A 138 -24.45 6.66 24.50
C LEU A 138 -25.53 7.56 25.12
N ALA A 139 -25.59 8.83 24.73
CA ALA A 139 -26.63 9.76 25.17
C ALA A 139 -28.03 9.43 24.61
N HIS A 140 -28.11 8.67 23.50
CA HIS A 140 -29.38 8.30 22.84
C HIS A 140 -29.48 6.77 22.64
N PRO A 141 -29.54 5.97 23.73
CA PRO A 141 -29.43 4.51 23.67
C PRO A 141 -30.58 3.85 22.89
N LYS A 142 -31.76 4.50 22.81
CA LYS A 142 -32.90 3.99 22.02
C LYS A 142 -32.64 3.92 20.51
N ARG A 143 -31.63 4.63 20.00
CA ARG A 143 -31.20 4.55 18.59
C ARG A 143 -30.16 3.45 18.34
N MET A 144 -29.63 2.84 19.40
CA MET A 144 -28.60 1.80 19.28
C MET A 144 -29.23 0.45 18.96
N ARG A 145 -28.64 -0.26 17.99
CA ARG A 145 -29.01 -1.64 17.66
C ARG A 145 -28.35 -2.59 18.67
N LEU A 146 -28.96 -2.77 19.83
CA LEU A 146 -28.41 -3.56 20.95
C LEU A 146 -28.03 -4.99 20.54
N ILE A 147 -28.81 -5.62 19.67
CA ILE A 147 -28.51 -6.97 19.16
C ILE A 147 -27.18 -6.99 18.38
N ALA A 148 -26.93 -5.95 17.57
CA ALA A 148 -25.67 -5.83 16.83
C ALA A 148 -24.49 -5.57 17.77
N LEU A 149 -24.69 -4.72 18.79
CA LEU A 149 -23.68 -4.47 19.83
C LEU A 149 -23.35 -5.76 20.60
N ALA A 150 -24.35 -6.52 21.02
CA ALA A 150 -24.16 -7.79 21.72
C ALA A 150 -23.38 -8.79 20.86
N SER A 151 -23.69 -8.88 19.56
CA SER A 151 -22.93 -9.70 18.62
C SER A 151 -21.46 -9.27 18.52
N SER A 152 -21.19 -7.95 18.49
CA SER A 152 -19.83 -7.42 18.51
C SER A 152 -19.09 -7.73 19.81
N ILE A 153 -19.75 -7.61 20.97
CA ILE A 153 -19.18 -7.94 22.28
C ILE A 153 -18.86 -9.45 22.37
N GLN A 154 -19.75 -10.30 21.88
CA GLN A 154 -19.52 -11.74 21.83
C GLN A 154 -18.27 -12.07 21.00
N LYS A 155 -18.20 -11.55 19.77
CA LYS A 155 -17.07 -11.80 18.87
C LYS A 155 -15.75 -11.25 19.39
N ALA A 156 -15.76 -10.05 19.97
CA ALA A 156 -14.55 -9.41 20.47
C ALA A 156 -14.07 -10.05 21.79
N GLY A 157 -14.98 -10.17 22.76
CA GLY A 157 -14.68 -10.60 24.13
C GLY A 157 -14.79 -12.10 24.36
N PHE A 158 -15.99 -12.66 24.21
CA PHE A 158 -16.27 -14.05 24.61
C PHE A 158 -15.45 -15.06 23.80
N ASP A 159 -15.31 -14.84 22.49
CA ASP A 159 -14.51 -15.71 21.63
C ASP A 159 -13.00 -15.65 21.96
N ALA A 160 -12.54 -14.65 22.74
CA ALA A 160 -11.15 -14.53 23.19
C ALA A 160 -10.89 -15.29 24.52
N LEU A 161 -11.93 -15.62 25.29
CA LEU A 161 -11.79 -16.22 26.62
C LEU A 161 -10.99 -17.51 26.65
N PRO A 162 -11.15 -18.47 25.71
CA PRO A 162 -10.37 -19.71 25.73
C PRO A 162 -8.87 -19.45 25.62
N LEU A 163 -8.46 -18.51 24.75
CA LEU A 163 -7.06 -18.14 24.60
C LEU A 163 -6.52 -17.47 25.86
N ILE A 164 -7.28 -16.54 26.45
CA ILE A 164 -6.89 -15.86 27.69
C ILE A 164 -6.74 -16.86 28.84
N ALA A 165 -7.68 -17.79 29.00
CA ALA A 165 -7.64 -18.81 30.04
C ALA A 165 -6.39 -19.70 29.93
N ILE A 166 -6.08 -20.16 28.72
CA ILE A 166 -4.89 -20.97 28.45
C ILE A 166 -3.61 -20.17 28.75
N MET A 167 -3.52 -18.93 28.27
CA MET A 167 -2.33 -18.08 28.49
C MET A 167 -2.13 -17.79 29.97
N THR A 168 -3.17 -17.41 30.71
CA THR A 168 -3.08 -17.12 32.15
C THR A 168 -2.74 -18.38 32.96
N PHE A 169 -3.25 -19.55 32.56
CA PHE A 169 -2.87 -20.82 33.18
C PHE A 169 -1.37 -21.11 33.01
N PHE A 170 -0.86 -21.06 31.78
CA PHE A 170 0.55 -21.33 31.51
C PHE A 170 1.47 -20.29 32.15
N ILE A 171 1.10 -19.01 32.12
CA ILE A 171 1.88 -17.96 32.77
C ILE A 171 1.90 -18.17 34.29
N GLY A 172 0.76 -18.49 34.90
CA GLY A 172 0.69 -18.83 36.32
C GLY A 172 1.57 -20.03 36.68
N ALA A 173 1.57 -21.09 35.87
CA ALA A 173 2.42 -22.25 36.07
C ALA A 173 3.91 -21.92 35.95
N VAL A 174 4.30 -21.09 34.98
CA VAL A 174 5.68 -20.63 34.81
C VAL A 174 6.13 -19.75 35.98
N VAL A 175 5.27 -18.83 36.44
CA VAL A 175 5.54 -18.00 37.63
C VAL A 175 5.68 -18.87 38.88
N ALA A 176 4.83 -19.88 39.04
CA ALA A 176 4.93 -20.82 40.16
C ALA A 176 6.25 -21.61 40.13
N LEU A 177 6.68 -22.09 38.95
CA LEU A 177 7.92 -22.84 38.79
C LEU A 177 9.15 -21.96 39.12
N ILE A 178 9.26 -20.80 38.47
CA ILE A 178 10.38 -19.86 38.69
C ILE A 178 10.38 -19.35 40.12
N GLY A 179 9.20 -18.98 40.63
CA GLY A 179 9.01 -18.50 41.99
C GLY A 179 9.34 -19.55 43.04
N SER A 180 8.97 -20.81 42.81
CA SER A 180 9.29 -21.92 43.72
C SER A 180 10.78 -22.10 43.87
N ASP A 181 11.53 -22.11 42.78
CA ASP A 181 12.99 -22.28 42.84
C ASP A 181 13.67 -21.08 43.49
N LEU A 182 13.22 -19.86 43.19
CA LEU A 182 13.73 -18.65 43.84
C LEU A 182 13.50 -18.66 45.36
N LEU A 183 12.27 -18.94 45.80
CA LEU A 183 11.91 -18.91 47.22
C LEU A 183 12.53 -20.07 48.00
N LYS A 184 12.75 -21.24 47.38
CA LYS A 184 13.50 -22.33 48.01
C LYS A 184 14.93 -21.91 48.34
N THR A 185 15.63 -21.22 47.44
CA THR A 185 16.99 -20.73 47.70
C THR A 185 17.03 -19.70 48.83
N LEU A 186 15.94 -18.96 49.03
CA LEU A 186 15.78 -17.99 50.11
C LEU A 186 15.24 -18.59 51.42
N GLY A 187 14.95 -19.90 51.45
CA GLY A 187 14.38 -20.57 52.62
C GLY A 187 12.90 -20.26 52.92
N ALA A 188 12.16 -19.72 51.94
CA ALA A 188 10.79 -19.21 52.09
C ALA A 188 9.78 -19.92 51.17
N SER A 189 9.89 -21.24 51.03
CA SER A 189 9.11 -22.04 50.07
C SER A 189 7.58 -22.01 50.30
N GLU A 190 7.14 -21.67 51.50
CA GLU A 190 5.74 -21.51 51.90
C GLU A 190 5.08 -20.27 51.28
N LEU A 191 5.86 -19.25 50.90
CA LEU A 191 5.36 -18.02 50.29
C LEU A 191 5.08 -18.14 48.79
N VAL A 192 5.32 -19.30 48.18
CA VAL A 192 5.11 -19.52 46.75
C VAL A 192 3.64 -19.34 46.37
N VAL A 193 2.72 -19.80 47.20
CA VAL A 193 1.28 -19.65 46.96
C VAL A 193 0.87 -18.18 47.01
N GLU A 194 1.42 -17.41 47.95
CA GLU A 194 1.16 -15.97 48.07
C GLU A 194 1.76 -15.18 46.90
N LEU A 195 2.99 -15.51 46.51
CA LEU A 195 3.64 -14.94 45.33
C LEU A 195 2.79 -15.13 44.07
N VAL A 196 2.37 -16.37 43.80
CA VAL A 196 1.55 -16.69 42.62
C VAL A 196 0.19 -16.01 42.72
N GLY A 197 -0.46 -16.08 43.89
CA GLY A 197 -1.76 -15.46 44.11
C GLY A 197 -1.73 -13.96 43.83
N ILE A 198 -0.82 -13.22 44.45
CA ILE A 198 -0.70 -11.77 44.26
C ILE A 198 -0.30 -11.43 42.83
N SER A 199 0.74 -12.09 42.28
CA SER A 199 1.26 -11.77 40.94
C SER A 199 0.22 -12.05 39.86
N VAL A 200 -0.44 -13.21 39.92
CA VAL A 200 -1.42 -13.61 38.91
C VAL A 200 -2.70 -12.80 39.03
N LEU A 201 -3.24 -12.58 40.23
CA LEU A 201 -4.50 -11.84 40.38
C LEU A 201 -4.34 -10.34 40.12
N ARG A 202 -3.24 -9.73 40.56
CA ARG A 202 -3.04 -8.27 40.51
C ARG A 202 -2.41 -7.79 39.21
N GLU A 203 -1.35 -8.46 38.76
CA GLU A 203 -0.58 -8.00 37.61
C GLU A 203 -1.07 -8.70 36.34
N PHE A 204 -0.88 -10.01 36.27
CA PHE A 204 -1.12 -10.78 35.04
C PHE A 204 -2.61 -10.90 34.71
N GLY A 205 -3.48 -10.95 35.72
CA GLY A 205 -4.93 -11.05 35.58
C GLY A 205 -5.58 -9.85 34.90
N VAL A 206 -4.92 -8.69 34.91
CA VAL A 206 -5.37 -7.49 34.18
C VAL A 206 -4.55 -7.29 32.91
N LEU A 207 -3.22 -7.46 32.98
CA LEU A 207 -2.33 -7.19 31.86
C LEU A 207 -2.54 -8.16 30.69
N ILE A 208 -2.65 -9.46 30.95
CA ILE A 208 -2.79 -10.47 29.89
C ILE A 208 -4.10 -10.27 29.12
N PRO A 209 -5.28 -10.20 29.78
CA PRO A 209 -6.52 -9.96 29.04
C PRO A 209 -6.51 -8.63 28.28
N ALA A 210 -5.96 -7.56 28.86
CA ALA A 210 -5.92 -6.25 28.21
C ALA A 210 -5.12 -6.28 26.89
N ILE A 211 -3.91 -6.83 26.91
CA ILE A 211 -3.03 -6.88 25.74
C ILE A 211 -3.60 -7.85 24.68
N LEU A 212 -4.04 -9.04 25.11
CA LEU A 212 -4.57 -10.06 24.20
C LEU A 212 -5.88 -9.61 23.54
N LEU A 213 -6.82 -9.07 24.32
CA LEU A 213 -8.11 -8.61 23.81
C LEU A 213 -7.93 -7.45 22.84
N ALA A 214 -7.05 -6.50 23.16
CA ALA A 214 -6.71 -5.39 22.27
C ALA A 214 -6.12 -5.91 20.94
N GLY A 215 -5.13 -6.79 20.99
CA GLY A 215 -4.48 -7.33 19.80
C GLY A 215 -5.41 -8.15 18.89
N ARG A 216 -6.12 -9.13 19.47
CA ARG A 216 -7.04 -10.00 18.73
C ARG A 216 -8.16 -9.21 18.06
N SER A 217 -8.80 -8.32 18.82
CA SER A 217 -9.92 -7.53 18.33
C SER A 217 -9.46 -6.51 17.29
N ALA A 218 -8.33 -5.82 17.53
CA ALA A 218 -7.78 -4.86 16.58
C ALA A 218 -7.43 -5.50 15.23
N SER A 219 -6.76 -6.66 15.23
CA SER A 219 -6.44 -7.38 14.00
C SER A 219 -7.70 -7.82 13.25
N THR A 220 -8.69 -8.38 13.97
CA THR A 220 -9.96 -8.81 13.38
C THR A 220 -10.73 -7.64 12.75
N PHE A 221 -10.85 -6.53 13.48
CA PHE A 221 -11.53 -5.33 12.97
C PHE A 221 -10.76 -4.68 11.83
N ALA A 222 -9.42 -4.63 11.89
CA ALA A 222 -8.60 -4.13 10.79
C ALA A 222 -8.76 -4.98 9.53
N ALA A 223 -8.79 -6.32 9.66
CA ALA A 223 -9.05 -7.22 8.55
C ALA A 223 -10.45 -7.02 7.95
N GLN A 224 -11.48 -6.87 8.79
CA GLN A 224 -12.84 -6.60 8.34
C GLN A 224 -12.95 -5.26 7.61
N ILE A 225 -12.44 -4.17 8.19
CA ILE A 225 -12.45 -2.84 7.57
C ILE A 225 -11.61 -2.85 6.29
N GLY A 226 -10.49 -3.56 6.27
CA GLY A 226 -9.65 -3.75 5.08
C GLY A 226 -10.39 -4.46 3.95
N ALA A 227 -11.09 -5.55 4.26
CA ALA A 227 -11.92 -6.28 3.30
C ALA A 227 -13.06 -5.40 2.76
N MET A 228 -13.76 -4.66 3.62
CA MET A 228 -14.81 -3.71 3.21
C MET A 228 -14.28 -2.59 2.32
N ARG A 229 -13.03 -2.16 2.54
CA ARG A 229 -12.37 -1.17 1.68
C ARG A 229 -11.99 -1.77 0.33
N MET A 230 -11.48 -3.00 0.30
CA MET A 230 -11.14 -3.73 -0.93
C MET A 230 -12.39 -3.99 -1.80
N ASN A 231 -13.51 -4.32 -1.16
CA ASN A 231 -14.81 -4.54 -1.81
C ASN A 231 -15.61 -3.26 -2.10
N GLN A 232 -15.03 -2.07 -1.85
CA GLN A 232 -15.68 -0.77 -2.06
C GLN A 232 -16.99 -0.54 -1.27
N GLU A 233 -17.31 -1.38 -0.27
CA GLU A 233 -18.51 -1.24 0.57
C GLU A 233 -18.54 0.10 1.31
N THR A 234 -17.36 0.57 1.75
CA THR A 234 -17.22 1.89 2.41
C THR A 234 -17.53 3.06 1.48
N GLN A 235 -17.32 2.91 0.17
CA GLN A 235 -17.67 3.92 -0.83
C GLN A 235 -19.16 3.84 -1.16
N ALA A 236 -19.71 2.63 -1.30
CA ALA A 236 -21.14 2.41 -1.53
C ALA A 236 -21.99 3.05 -0.41
N MET A 237 -21.63 2.85 0.86
CA MET A 237 -22.35 3.45 1.99
C MET A 237 -22.32 5.00 1.99
N LYS A 238 -21.26 5.62 1.47
CA LYS A 238 -21.17 7.09 1.33
C LYS A 238 -22.11 7.60 0.25
N VAL A 239 -22.24 6.87 -0.87
CA VAL A 239 -23.12 7.24 -2.00
C VAL A 239 -24.60 7.02 -1.66
N MET A 240 -24.93 5.95 -0.93
CA MET A 240 -26.30 5.63 -0.51
C MET A 240 -26.85 6.55 0.60
N GLY A 241 -26.09 7.56 1.04
CA GLY A 241 -26.49 8.49 2.09
C GLY A 241 -26.54 7.90 3.50
N GLY A 242 -26.10 6.63 3.68
CA GLY A 242 -26.17 5.92 4.97
C GLY A 242 -25.15 6.38 6.01
N LEU A 243 -24.09 7.07 5.56
CA LEU A 243 -23.10 7.74 6.42
C LEU A 243 -22.92 9.16 5.88
N LEU A 244 -23.80 10.09 6.27
CA LEU A 244 -23.50 11.52 6.17
C LEU A 244 -22.22 11.77 6.97
N PRO A 245 -21.08 12.07 6.32
CA PRO A 245 -19.92 12.53 7.05
C PRO A 245 -20.31 13.92 7.56
N VAL A 246 -19.96 14.22 8.81
CA VAL A 246 -20.33 15.46 9.52
C VAL A 246 -19.92 16.76 8.78
N TRP A 247 -19.20 16.68 7.66
CA TRP A 247 -18.85 17.79 6.78
C TRP A 247 -20.02 18.28 5.89
N TRP A 248 -21.12 17.53 5.76
CA TRP A 248 -22.25 17.92 4.89
C TRP A 248 -23.36 18.47 5.77
N THR A 249 -23.07 19.62 6.38
CA THR A 249 -24.12 20.55 6.80
C THR A 249 -24.02 21.73 5.83
N PRO A 250 -24.89 21.81 4.81
CA PRO A 250 -25.05 23.03 4.06
C PRO A 250 -25.57 24.09 5.04
N ARG A 251 -24.85 25.20 5.17
CA ARG A 251 -25.49 26.46 5.57
C ARG A 251 -26.18 27.05 4.36
#